data_AF-A0A428SB36-F1
#
_entry.id   AF-A0A428SB36-F1
#
_cell.length_a   1.000
_cell.length_b   1.000
_cell.length_c   1.000
_cell.angle_alpha   90.00
_cell.angle_beta   90.00
_cell.angle_gamma   90.00
#
_symmetry.space_group_name_H-M   'P 1'
#
loop_
_entity.id
_entity.type
_entity.pdbx_description
1 polymer ?
#
loop_
_entity_poly.entity_id
_entity_poly.type
_entity_poly.pdbx_seq_one_letter_code
_entity_poly.pdbx_strand_id
1 'polypeptide(L)'
;MGLTPIRIRGKRKAPSGSKPSKLRPNPPMDDNEPSPKKMKRSLSNVIASRPLRGRPTLQSLPTEVLEIIFLYSGGLSLPRSSSIIGAKLSGRATLLRHFMWTFHDTWIDWFGIPVDCNTPRENVGGDPRLQSEVFELPWVKIDFILQAQQTWADTHAKDRYYEHCLPKTDSDKRPLTHTSDHPIQGHKGGFNARQCFEADYQVVSSWKPTKDVDCWAQCDVHPDFRAPRSLITGPWDEEKLRRLFWLRRAGWAFHWDGESVDWESRLECLRNAFIDAPVPSVLITNLLDLLHLGQGLPTDILQKERRRIEQRLEWGGDDAIGREVLHHVHSGTELCDEAPLHRR
;
A
#
# COMPACT_ATOMS: atom_id res chain seq x y z
N MET A 1 -41.93 29.17 42.83
CA MET A 1 -41.77 28.23 41.70
C MET A 1 -41.73 26.83 42.28
N GLY A 2 -42.79 26.03 42.10
CA GLY A 2 -42.92 24.70 42.69
C GLY A 2 -42.32 23.62 41.80
N LEU A 3 -41.42 22.80 42.35
CA LEU A 3 -40.80 21.67 41.66
C LEU A 3 -41.76 20.48 41.62
N THR A 4 -41.89 19.85 40.44
CA THR A 4 -42.69 18.64 40.22
C THR A 4 -42.04 17.41 40.88
N PRO A 5 -42.80 16.56 41.60
CA PRO A 5 -42.23 15.39 42.23
C PRO A 5 -42.00 14.24 41.25
N ILE A 6 -40.79 13.69 41.28
CA ILE A 6 -40.37 12.50 40.52
C ILE A 6 -40.97 11.25 41.17
N ARG A 7 -41.83 10.53 40.45
CA ARG A 7 -42.40 9.23 40.87
C ARG A 7 -41.38 8.10 40.65
N ILE A 8 -40.69 7.69 41.71
CA ILE A 8 -39.86 6.48 41.69
C ILE A 8 -40.76 5.24 41.81
N ARG A 9 -40.80 4.43 40.76
CA ARG A 9 -41.58 3.19 40.68
C ARG A 9 -40.75 2.02 41.21
N GLY A 10 -41.18 1.44 42.34
CA GLY A 10 -40.83 0.05 42.69
C GLY A 10 -40.02 -0.16 43.96
N LYS A 11 -40.65 -0.04 45.13
CA LYS A 11 -40.25 -0.79 46.34
C LYS A 11 -41.48 -1.06 47.20
N ARG A 12 -42.20 -2.15 46.91
CA ARG A 12 -43.30 -2.63 47.78
C ARG A 12 -42.67 -3.26 49.02
N LYS A 13 -42.66 -2.52 50.13
CA LYS A 13 -42.64 -3.09 51.48
C LYS A 13 -44.01 -3.73 51.72
N ALA A 14 -44.05 -5.02 52.01
CA ALA A 14 -45.25 -5.68 52.50
C ALA A 14 -45.40 -5.39 54.00
N PRO A 15 -46.54 -4.87 54.49
CA PRO A 15 -46.81 -4.82 55.90
C PRO A 15 -47.44 -6.13 56.39
N SER A 16 -46.93 -6.60 57.52
CA SER A 16 -47.50 -7.61 58.40
C SER A 16 -48.84 -7.14 59.00
N GLY A 17 -49.85 -7.99 59.08
CA GLY A 17 -51.08 -7.68 59.82
C GLY A 17 -52.21 -8.71 59.69
N SER A 18 -52.31 -9.56 60.70
CA SER A 18 -53.47 -10.27 61.28
C SER A 18 -54.86 -10.29 60.60
N LYS A 19 -55.42 -11.52 60.51
CA LYS A 19 -56.82 -11.98 60.38
C LYS A 19 -57.81 -11.32 61.40
N PRO A 20 -59.18 -11.44 61.32
CA PRO A 20 -59.95 -12.62 60.85
C PRO A 20 -61.35 -12.41 60.17
N SER A 21 -61.96 -13.56 59.80
CA SER A 21 -63.43 -13.83 59.71
C SER A 21 -64.15 -13.27 58.46
N LYS A 22 -65.01 -13.94 57.68
CA LYS A 22 -65.86 -15.14 57.85
C LYS A 22 -66.49 -15.52 56.47
N LEU A 23 -66.94 -16.78 56.33
CA LEU A 23 -68.03 -17.32 55.48
C LEU A 23 -67.74 -17.90 54.06
N ARG A 24 -67.58 -19.25 54.05
CA ARG A 24 -68.27 -20.29 53.22
C ARG A 24 -68.00 -20.39 51.70
N PRO A 25 -68.29 -21.55 51.05
CA PRO A 25 -67.74 -22.89 51.27
C PRO A 25 -67.19 -23.52 49.97
N ASN A 26 -66.23 -24.44 50.09
CA ASN A 26 -65.67 -25.22 48.97
C ASN A 26 -66.69 -26.21 48.35
N PRO A 27 -66.53 -26.59 47.07
CA PRO A 27 -66.75 -27.95 46.61
C PRO A 27 -65.43 -28.76 46.58
N PRO A 28 -65.48 -30.10 46.74
CA PRO A 28 -64.32 -30.95 46.94
C PRO A 28 -63.79 -31.47 45.59
N MET A 29 -62.47 -31.51 45.38
CA MET A 29 -61.84 -32.50 44.50
C MET A 29 -60.33 -32.63 44.76
N ASP A 30 -59.94 -33.89 44.99
CA ASP A 30 -58.66 -34.57 44.85
C ASP A 30 -57.37 -33.99 45.46
N ASP A 31 -57.02 -34.57 46.62
CA ASP A 31 -55.67 -34.75 47.11
C ASP A 31 -54.93 -35.79 46.26
N ASN A 32 -54.19 -35.37 45.21
CA ASN A 32 -52.96 -36.04 44.76
C ASN A 32 -52.28 -35.35 43.55
N GLU A 33 -51.89 -34.08 43.67
CA GLU A 33 -50.80 -33.55 42.86
C GLU A 33 -49.77 -32.81 43.73
N PRO A 34 -48.48 -33.20 43.69
CA PRO A 34 -47.45 -32.44 44.37
C PRO A 34 -47.24 -31.12 43.63
N SER A 35 -47.80 -30.04 44.19
CA SER A 35 -47.51 -28.68 43.73
C SER A 35 -45.99 -28.48 43.58
N PRO A 36 -45.49 -27.94 42.44
CA PRO A 36 -44.06 -27.82 42.23
C PRO A 36 -43.50 -26.84 43.24
N LYS A 37 -42.75 -27.37 44.22
CA LYS A 37 -41.97 -26.57 45.17
C LYS A 37 -41.12 -25.62 44.34
N LYS A 38 -41.41 -24.32 44.41
CA LYS A 38 -40.58 -23.27 43.81
C LYS A 38 -39.19 -23.38 44.43
N MET A 39 -38.28 -24.12 43.79
CA MET A 39 -36.87 -24.18 44.17
C MET A 39 -36.34 -22.76 44.09
N LYS A 40 -36.07 -22.16 45.26
CA LYS A 40 -35.30 -20.93 45.36
C LYS A 40 -33.89 -21.29 44.89
N ARG A 41 -33.62 -21.14 43.60
CA ARG A 41 -32.26 -21.26 43.05
C ARG A 41 -31.41 -20.24 43.79
N SER A 42 -30.34 -20.72 44.41
CA SER A 42 -29.32 -19.86 45.02
C SER A 42 -28.86 -18.80 44.02
N LEU A 43 -28.55 -17.58 44.47
CA LEU A 43 -27.96 -16.54 43.63
C LEU A 43 -26.72 -17.05 42.90
N SER A 44 -25.91 -17.92 43.53
CA SER A 44 -24.77 -18.57 42.89
C SER A 44 -25.18 -19.50 41.74
N ASN A 45 -26.28 -20.24 41.86
CA ASN A 45 -26.82 -21.05 40.76
C ASN A 45 -27.45 -20.19 39.66
N VAL A 46 -28.03 -19.04 39.98
CA VAL A 46 -28.56 -18.07 38.98
C VAL A 46 -27.42 -17.36 38.23
N ILE A 47 -26.30 -17.09 38.90
CA ILE A 47 -25.08 -16.53 38.29
C ILE A 47 -24.38 -17.58 37.43
N ALA A 48 -24.28 -18.83 37.90
CA ALA A 48 -23.70 -19.94 37.13
C ALA A 48 -24.58 -20.40 35.96
N SER A 49 -25.92 -20.28 36.09
CA SER A 49 -26.87 -20.60 35.02
C SER A 49 -27.18 -19.42 34.10
N ARG A 50 -26.65 -18.22 34.37
CA ARG A 50 -26.54 -17.24 33.30
C ARG A 50 -25.56 -17.87 32.32
N PRO A 51 -25.96 -18.19 31.07
CA PRO A 51 -24.95 -18.41 30.06
C PRO A 51 -24.03 -17.22 30.18
N LEU A 52 -22.73 -17.45 30.35
CA LEU A 52 -21.72 -16.41 30.20
C LEU A 52 -22.17 -15.63 28.98
N ARG A 53 -22.79 -14.46 29.17
CA ARG A 53 -23.18 -13.59 28.06
C ARG A 53 -21.83 -13.30 27.45
N GLY A 54 -21.49 -14.04 26.41
CA GLY A 54 -20.19 -13.97 25.78
C GLY A 54 -19.92 -12.50 25.60
N ARG A 55 -18.84 -12.01 26.22
CA ARG A 55 -18.45 -10.62 26.01
C ARG A 55 -18.46 -10.43 24.48
N PRO A 56 -19.13 -9.42 23.95
CA PRO A 56 -19.17 -9.22 22.51
C PRO A 56 -17.74 -9.23 22.02
N THR A 57 -17.39 -10.26 21.26
CA THR A 57 -16.05 -10.38 20.70
C THR A 57 -15.97 -9.41 19.53
N LEU A 58 -14.79 -8.92 19.23
CA LEU A 58 -14.59 -8.00 18.10
C LEU A 58 -15.15 -8.59 16.79
N GLN A 59 -15.06 -9.91 16.62
CA GLN A 59 -15.62 -10.65 15.49
C GLN A 59 -17.15 -10.57 15.37
N SER A 60 -17.87 -10.36 16.48
CA SER A 60 -19.34 -10.27 16.50
C SER A 60 -19.87 -8.90 16.07
N LEU A 61 -19.00 -7.92 15.88
CA LEU A 61 -19.41 -6.60 15.42
C LEU A 61 -19.90 -6.64 13.95
N PRO A 62 -20.84 -5.73 13.59
CA PRO A 62 -21.18 -5.46 12.20
C PRO A 62 -19.96 -5.03 11.40
N THR A 63 -19.95 -5.34 10.10
CA THR A 63 -18.82 -5.05 9.21
C THR A 63 -18.51 -3.56 9.15
N GLU A 64 -19.53 -2.70 9.12
CA GLU A 64 -19.40 -1.24 9.06
C GLU A 64 -18.63 -0.69 10.27
N VAL A 65 -18.87 -1.26 11.45
CA VAL A 65 -18.16 -0.86 12.68
C VAL A 65 -16.70 -1.32 12.62
N LEU A 66 -16.44 -2.53 12.11
CA LEU A 66 -15.08 -3.03 11.91
C LEU A 66 -14.31 -2.18 10.88
N GLU A 67 -14.96 -1.75 9.80
CA GLU A 67 -14.35 -0.87 8.79
C GLU A 67 -13.96 0.48 9.39
N ILE A 68 -14.83 1.08 10.21
CA ILE A 68 -14.50 2.32 10.92
C ILE A 68 -13.28 2.09 11.82
N ILE A 69 -13.30 1.07 12.67
CA ILE A 69 -12.17 0.77 13.56
C ILE A 69 -10.88 0.55 12.75
N PHE A 70 -10.96 -0.17 11.65
CA PHE A 70 -9.82 -0.45 10.77
C PHE A 70 -9.22 0.83 10.19
N LEU A 71 -10.04 1.67 9.58
CA LEU A 71 -9.60 2.93 8.96
C LEU A 71 -9.01 3.88 10.00
N TYR A 72 -9.61 3.98 11.19
CA TYR A 72 -9.06 4.80 12.28
C TYR A 72 -7.77 4.23 12.88
N SER A 73 -7.63 2.90 12.94
CA SER A 73 -6.42 2.29 13.46
C SER A 73 -5.22 2.43 12.51
N GLY A 74 -5.48 2.61 11.22
CA GLY A 74 -4.46 2.79 10.17
C GLY A 74 -3.54 1.60 9.93
N GLY A 75 -3.47 0.59 10.80
CA GLY A 75 -2.56 -0.55 10.66
C GLY A 75 -3.20 -1.83 10.12
N LEU A 76 -2.36 -2.68 9.52
CA LEU A 76 -2.74 -4.00 9.02
C LEU A 76 -2.88 -5.07 10.12
N SER A 77 -2.62 -4.72 11.38
CA SER A 77 -2.69 -5.64 12.52
C SER A 77 -4.10 -6.18 12.76
N LEU A 78 -5.12 -5.33 12.59
CA LEU A 78 -6.52 -5.70 12.82
C LEU A 78 -7.01 -6.81 11.86
N PRO A 79 -6.92 -6.66 10.52
CA PRO A 79 -7.32 -7.73 9.61
C PRO A 79 -6.44 -8.98 9.75
N ARG A 80 -5.18 -8.84 10.17
CA ARG A 80 -4.26 -9.98 10.43
C ARG A 80 -4.56 -10.72 11.73
N SER A 81 -5.23 -10.08 12.70
CA SER A 81 -5.50 -10.67 14.02
C SER A 81 -6.50 -11.84 13.99
N SER A 82 -7.35 -11.91 12.96
CA SER A 82 -8.36 -12.97 12.83
C SER A 82 -8.82 -13.11 11.37
N SER A 83 -8.84 -14.34 10.86
CA SER A 83 -9.31 -14.63 9.50
C SER A 83 -10.77 -14.19 9.25
N ILE A 84 -11.62 -14.26 10.27
CA ILE A 84 -13.02 -13.82 10.19
C ILE A 84 -13.10 -12.30 10.06
N ILE A 85 -12.31 -11.56 10.84
CA ILE A 85 -12.25 -10.09 10.76
C ILE A 85 -11.63 -9.68 9.42
N GLY A 86 -10.52 -10.31 9.03
CA GLY A 86 -9.90 -10.12 7.73
C GLY A 86 -10.90 -10.31 6.59
N ALA A 87 -11.64 -11.42 6.57
CA ALA A 87 -12.66 -11.68 5.56
C ALA A 87 -13.75 -10.60 5.50
N LYS A 88 -14.21 -10.09 6.64
CA LYS A 88 -15.16 -8.96 6.69
C LYS A 88 -14.56 -7.65 6.15
N LEU A 89 -13.26 -7.41 6.36
CA LEU A 89 -12.56 -6.20 5.95
C LEU A 89 -11.98 -6.27 4.52
N SER A 90 -11.96 -7.45 3.89
CA SER A 90 -11.46 -7.67 2.53
C SER A 90 -12.37 -7.11 1.43
N GLY A 91 -13.44 -6.38 1.77
CA GLY A 91 -14.29 -5.71 0.80
C GLY A 91 -13.51 -4.70 -0.03
N ARG A 92 -13.69 -4.71 -1.36
CA ARG A 92 -12.93 -3.84 -2.28
C ARG A 92 -13.00 -2.35 -1.89
N ALA A 93 -14.18 -1.86 -1.51
CA ALA A 93 -14.37 -0.47 -1.10
C ALA A 93 -13.56 -0.12 0.15
N THR A 94 -13.47 -1.04 1.10
CA THR A 94 -12.72 -0.90 2.36
C THR A 94 -11.23 -0.87 2.11
N LEU A 95 -10.72 -1.79 1.28
CA LEU A 95 -9.34 -1.80 0.86
C LEU A 95 -8.97 -0.53 0.10
N LEU A 96 -9.87 -0.04 -0.77
CA LEU A 96 -9.65 1.18 -1.56
C LEU A 96 -9.54 2.40 -0.65
N ARG A 97 -10.47 2.55 0.31
CA ARG A 97 -10.42 3.63 1.31
C ARG A 97 -9.16 3.55 2.16
N HIS A 98 -8.77 2.35 2.58
CA HIS A 98 -7.55 2.18 3.39
C HIS A 98 -6.29 2.55 2.61
N PHE A 99 -6.20 2.14 1.34
CA PHE A 99 -5.10 2.54 0.46
C PHE A 99 -5.08 4.06 0.27
N MET A 100 -6.20 4.66 -0.10
CA MET A 100 -6.31 6.12 -0.25
C MET A 100 -5.92 6.86 1.04
N TRP A 101 -6.33 6.35 2.20
CA TRP A 101 -5.97 6.91 3.51
C TRP A 101 -4.47 6.83 3.77
N THR A 102 -3.85 5.69 3.43
CA THR A 102 -2.40 5.45 3.62
C THR A 102 -1.52 6.43 2.84
N PHE A 103 -1.95 6.83 1.64
CA PHE A 103 -1.22 7.77 0.79
C PHE A 103 -1.79 9.21 0.87
N HIS A 104 -2.85 9.43 1.66
CA HIS A 104 -3.63 10.67 1.66
C HIS A 104 -2.77 11.90 1.92
N ASP A 105 -1.96 11.86 2.98
CA ASP A 105 -1.15 13.00 3.42
C ASP A 105 -0.09 13.35 2.36
N THR A 106 0.60 12.35 1.81
CA THR A 106 1.57 12.55 0.71
C THR A 106 0.90 13.16 -0.52
N TRP A 107 -0.27 12.66 -0.90
CA TRP A 107 -1.01 13.17 -2.06
C TRP A 107 -1.58 14.57 -1.81
N ILE A 108 -2.00 14.89 -0.59
CA ILE A 108 -2.44 16.25 -0.24
C ILE A 108 -1.33 17.25 -0.54
N ASP A 109 -0.09 16.93 -0.21
CA ASP A 109 1.01 17.88 -0.35
C ASP A 109 1.48 17.99 -1.81
N TRP A 110 1.52 16.88 -2.55
CA TRP A 110 2.30 16.81 -3.80
C TRP A 110 1.56 16.35 -5.05
N PHE A 111 0.32 15.87 -4.93
CA PHE A 111 -0.37 15.26 -6.07
C PHE A 111 -0.51 16.23 -7.25
N GLY A 112 -0.02 15.79 -8.42
CA GLY A 112 -0.09 16.54 -9.68
C GLY A 112 0.98 17.61 -9.87
N ILE A 113 1.91 17.76 -8.91
CA ILE A 113 3.03 18.70 -8.99
C ILE A 113 4.26 17.92 -9.49
N PRO A 114 4.78 18.22 -10.70
CA PRO A 114 6.09 17.72 -11.11
C PRO A 114 7.16 18.22 -10.15
N VAL A 115 8.04 17.32 -9.70
CA VAL A 115 9.09 17.67 -8.74
C VAL A 115 10.45 17.47 -9.41
N ASP A 116 11.29 18.49 -9.38
CA ASP A 116 12.71 18.34 -9.76
C ASP A 116 13.35 17.36 -8.77
N CYS A 117 14.16 16.43 -9.28
CA CYS A 117 14.91 15.47 -8.47
C CYS A 117 15.77 16.11 -7.38
N ASN A 118 16.19 17.36 -7.58
CA ASN A 118 16.99 18.11 -6.61
C ASN A 118 16.14 18.82 -5.55
N THR A 119 14.82 18.75 -5.64
CA THR A 119 13.93 19.42 -4.68
C THR A 119 14.05 18.72 -3.32
N PRO A 120 14.46 19.42 -2.25
CA PRO A 120 14.50 18.84 -0.92
C PRO A 120 13.10 18.38 -0.51
N ARG A 121 12.95 17.11 -0.19
CA ARG A 121 11.68 16.50 0.23
C ARG A 121 11.54 16.47 1.75
N GLU A 122 12.05 17.51 2.40
CA GLU A 122 11.92 17.70 3.83
C GLU A 122 10.47 18.07 4.13
N ASN A 123 9.83 17.35 5.05
CA ASN A 123 8.42 17.55 5.47
C ASN A 123 7.33 16.99 4.53
N VAL A 124 7.60 15.92 3.78
CA VAL A 124 6.51 15.18 3.10
C VAL A 124 5.60 14.53 4.15
N GLY A 125 4.30 14.79 4.11
CA GLY A 125 3.34 14.13 4.99
C GLY A 125 3.18 12.63 4.69
N GLY A 126 2.76 11.86 5.71
CA GLY A 126 2.41 10.44 5.60
C GLY A 126 3.33 9.49 6.38
N ASP A 127 2.93 8.23 6.47
CA ASP A 127 3.70 7.17 7.13
C ASP A 127 4.42 6.30 6.06
N PRO A 128 5.75 6.44 5.87
CA PRO A 128 6.49 5.66 4.87
C PRO A 128 6.43 4.16 5.12
N ARG A 129 6.40 3.73 6.38
CA ARG A 129 6.36 2.32 6.73
C ARG A 129 5.01 1.73 6.36
N LEU A 130 3.93 2.41 6.69
CA LEU A 130 2.59 1.96 6.33
C LEU A 130 2.40 1.93 4.81
N GLN A 131 2.87 2.95 4.08
CA GLN A 131 2.84 2.95 2.62
C GLN A 131 3.56 1.73 2.04
N SER A 132 4.75 1.43 2.55
CA SER A 132 5.55 0.27 2.13
C SER A 132 4.81 -1.05 2.40
N GLU A 133 4.29 -1.22 3.62
CA GLU A 133 3.57 -2.44 4.03
C GLU A 133 2.28 -2.66 3.23
N VAL A 134 1.52 -1.59 2.96
CA VAL A 134 0.29 -1.67 2.16
C VAL A 134 0.62 -1.97 0.70
N PHE A 135 1.63 -1.31 0.12
CA PHE A 135 2.00 -1.47 -1.28
C PHE A 135 2.51 -2.89 -1.61
N GLU A 136 3.09 -3.59 -0.63
CA GLU A 136 3.56 -4.97 -0.77
C GLU A 136 2.40 -5.99 -0.82
N LEU A 137 1.18 -5.62 -0.42
CA LEU A 137 0.07 -6.57 -0.34
C LEU A 137 -0.30 -7.15 -1.72
N PRO A 138 -0.62 -8.45 -1.80
CA PRO A 138 -0.78 -9.16 -3.07
C PRO A 138 -1.99 -8.71 -3.90
N TRP A 139 -2.95 -8.02 -3.28
CA TRP A 139 -4.12 -7.45 -3.95
C TRP A 139 -3.87 -6.04 -4.50
N VAL A 140 -2.76 -5.38 -4.11
CA VAL A 140 -2.35 -4.07 -4.63
C VAL A 140 -1.69 -4.27 -5.99
N LYS A 141 -2.56 -4.31 -7.00
CA LYS A 141 -2.19 -4.34 -8.41
C LYS A 141 -2.24 -2.95 -9.04
N ILE A 142 -1.64 -2.77 -10.20
CA ILE A 142 -1.60 -1.47 -10.88
C ILE A 142 -3.01 -0.89 -11.10
N ASP A 143 -3.96 -1.71 -11.52
CA ASP A 143 -5.35 -1.27 -11.71
C ASP A 143 -6.00 -0.77 -10.43
N PHE A 144 -5.64 -1.37 -9.29
CA PHE A 144 -6.13 -0.95 -7.99
C PHE A 144 -5.52 0.38 -7.58
N ILE A 145 -4.20 0.54 -7.77
CA ILE A 145 -3.48 1.80 -7.47
C ILE A 145 -4.06 2.94 -8.30
N LEU A 146 -4.24 2.75 -9.61
CA LEU A 146 -4.81 3.77 -10.50
C LEU A 146 -6.26 4.11 -10.15
N GLN A 147 -7.06 3.11 -9.75
CA GLN A 147 -8.41 3.37 -9.25
C GLN A 147 -8.38 4.22 -7.98
N ALA A 148 -7.46 3.94 -7.04
CA ALA A 148 -7.32 4.69 -5.81
C ALA A 148 -6.91 6.14 -6.09
N GLN A 149 -5.93 6.35 -6.96
CA GLN A 149 -5.51 7.68 -7.40
C GLN A 149 -6.67 8.46 -8.04
N GLN A 150 -7.42 7.84 -8.95
CA GLN A 150 -8.59 8.49 -9.57
C GLN A 150 -9.64 8.86 -8.53
N THR A 151 -10.02 7.91 -7.67
CA THR A 151 -11.07 8.12 -6.66
C THR A 151 -10.68 9.21 -5.67
N TRP A 152 -9.41 9.24 -5.27
CA TRP A 152 -8.87 10.29 -4.41
C TRP A 152 -8.87 11.64 -5.14
N ALA A 153 -8.39 11.69 -6.38
CA ALA A 153 -8.33 12.93 -7.15
C ALA A 153 -9.72 13.53 -7.42
N ASP A 154 -10.70 12.68 -7.74
CA ASP A 154 -12.10 13.06 -7.90
C ASP A 154 -12.68 13.64 -6.61
N THR A 155 -12.15 13.28 -5.44
CA THR A 155 -12.66 13.75 -4.15
C THR A 155 -11.91 14.98 -3.63
N HIS A 156 -10.59 15.02 -3.82
CA HIS A 156 -9.69 15.97 -3.13
C HIS A 156 -8.90 16.89 -4.09
N ALA A 157 -8.87 16.59 -5.38
CA ALA A 157 -8.00 17.28 -6.35
C ALA A 157 -8.74 17.91 -7.53
N LYS A 158 -10.08 18.08 -7.48
CA LYS A 158 -10.86 18.67 -8.57
C LYS A 158 -10.37 20.04 -9.03
N ASP A 159 -9.86 20.83 -8.09
CA ASP A 159 -9.34 22.17 -8.37
C ASP A 159 -7.83 22.23 -8.63
N ARG A 160 -7.14 21.08 -8.59
CA ARG A 160 -5.71 21.03 -8.80
C ARG A 160 -5.37 20.95 -10.28
N TYR A 161 -4.20 21.49 -10.60
CA TYR A 161 -3.55 21.29 -11.89
C TYR A 161 -2.76 19.98 -11.81
N TYR A 162 -2.93 19.12 -12.82
CA TYR A 162 -2.13 17.91 -12.96
C TYR A 162 -1.31 18.02 -14.23
N GLU A 163 0.01 17.83 -14.11
CA GLU A 163 0.91 17.74 -15.26
C GLU A 163 1.63 16.39 -15.25
N HIS A 164 1.83 15.83 -16.45
CA HIS A 164 2.67 14.67 -16.63
C HIS A 164 4.11 14.99 -16.22
N CYS A 165 4.75 14.12 -15.43
CA CYS A 165 6.11 14.36 -14.98
C CYS A 165 7.18 13.96 -16.00
N LEU A 166 6.78 13.43 -17.17
CA LEU A 166 7.73 13.04 -18.20
C LEU A 166 8.48 14.26 -18.76
N PRO A 167 9.77 14.10 -19.09
CA PRO A 167 10.53 15.18 -19.69
C PRO A 167 9.93 15.52 -21.06
N LYS A 168 9.96 16.80 -21.41
CA LYS A 168 9.48 17.28 -22.72
C LYS A 168 10.56 17.18 -23.79
N THR A 169 11.81 17.11 -23.36
CA THR A 169 13.00 17.05 -24.21
C THR A 169 13.98 16.01 -23.69
N ASP A 170 14.83 15.46 -24.57
CA ASP A 170 16.04 14.75 -24.14
C ASP A 170 17.14 15.73 -23.72
N SER A 171 18.29 15.21 -23.27
CA SER A 171 19.45 16.03 -22.86
C SER A 171 20.01 16.91 -23.99
N ASP A 172 19.79 16.52 -25.25
CA ASP A 172 20.10 17.30 -26.46
C ASP A 172 19.05 18.39 -26.77
N LYS A 173 18.07 18.58 -25.89
CA LYS A 173 16.92 19.50 -26.06
C LYS A 173 16.03 19.16 -27.25
N ARG A 174 16.09 17.94 -27.77
CA ARG A 174 15.20 17.49 -28.83
C ARG A 174 13.86 17.10 -28.22
N PRO A 175 12.74 17.49 -28.83
CA PRO A 175 11.42 17.17 -28.29
C PRO A 175 11.24 15.65 -28.24
N LEU A 176 10.81 15.14 -27.08
CA LEU A 176 10.38 13.75 -26.98
C LEU A 176 9.07 13.62 -27.74
N THR A 177 9.03 12.73 -28.74
CA THR A 177 7.80 12.44 -29.46
C THR A 177 6.84 11.73 -28.54
N HIS A 178 5.84 12.47 -28.08
CA HIS A 178 4.72 11.91 -27.36
C HIS A 178 3.66 11.50 -28.37
N THR A 179 3.59 10.21 -28.69
CA THR A 179 2.62 9.66 -29.65
C THR A 179 1.24 9.41 -29.02
N SER A 180 0.98 9.91 -27.82
CA SER A 180 -0.29 9.73 -27.14
C SER A 180 -1.27 10.82 -27.57
N ASP A 181 -2.50 10.41 -27.89
CA ASP A 181 -3.63 11.32 -28.10
C ASP A 181 -4.07 12.02 -26.79
N HIS A 182 -3.49 11.63 -25.64
CA HIS A 182 -3.73 12.27 -24.36
C HIS A 182 -2.90 13.56 -24.21
N PRO A 183 -3.54 14.72 -23.91
CA PRO A 183 -2.82 15.97 -23.72
C PRO A 183 -1.81 15.86 -22.57
N ILE A 184 -0.54 16.14 -22.85
CA ILE A 184 0.53 16.13 -21.85
C ILE A 184 0.59 17.43 -21.07
N GLN A 185 0.14 18.52 -21.70
CA GLN A 185 -0.05 19.78 -21.01
C GLN A 185 -1.17 19.61 -19.99
N GLY A 186 -0.84 19.91 -18.74
CA GLY A 186 -1.78 19.77 -17.65
C GLY A 186 -3.04 20.59 -17.87
N HIS A 187 -4.14 20.11 -17.30
CA HIS A 187 -5.40 20.84 -17.30
C HIS A 187 -6.06 20.75 -15.93
N LYS A 188 -6.75 21.82 -15.55
CA LYS A 188 -7.45 21.89 -14.28
C LYS A 188 -8.61 20.89 -14.27
N GLY A 189 -8.65 20.03 -13.27
CA GLY A 189 -9.83 19.22 -12.94
C GLY A 189 -10.21 18.10 -13.90
N GLY A 190 -9.33 17.70 -14.83
CA GLY A 190 -9.60 16.56 -15.73
C GLY A 190 -8.56 15.44 -15.67
N PHE A 191 -7.99 15.18 -14.49
CA PHE A 191 -7.07 14.06 -14.32
C PHE A 191 -7.75 12.70 -14.60
N ASN A 192 -7.15 11.90 -15.47
CA ASN A 192 -7.52 10.50 -15.68
C ASN A 192 -6.33 9.59 -15.39
N ALA A 193 -6.30 8.99 -14.19
CA ALA A 193 -5.18 8.18 -13.71
C ALA A 193 -4.74 7.11 -14.70
N ARG A 194 -5.70 6.41 -15.32
CA ARG A 194 -5.42 5.32 -16.25
C ARG A 194 -4.88 5.81 -17.58
N GLN A 195 -5.50 6.83 -18.17
CA GLN A 195 -5.05 7.36 -19.45
C GLN A 195 -3.69 8.05 -19.31
N CYS A 196 -3.47 8.82 -18.24
CA CYS A 196 -2.18 9.44 -17.97
C CYS A 196 -1.09 8.38 -17.78
N PHE A 197 -1.37 7.35 -16.97
CA PHE A 197 -0.43 6.24 -16.75
C PHE A 197 -0.07 5.51 -18.05
N GLU A 198 -1.07 5.15 -18.86
CA GLU A 198 -0.82 4.42 -20.11
C GLU A 198 -0.02 5.27 -21.10
N ALA A 199 -0.38 6.54 -21.24
CA ALA A 199 0.35 7.48 -22.09
C ALA A 199 1.83 7.55 -21.68
N ASP A 200 2.10 7.69 -20.38
CA ASP A 200 3.47 7.78 -19.89
C ASP A 200 4.23 6.46 -20.06
N TYR A 201 3.58 5.34 -19.74
CA TYR A 201 4.19 4.00 -19.83
C TYR A 201 4.60 3.68 -21.27
N GLN A 202 3.75 4.00 -22.25
CA GLN A 202 4.05 3.81 -23.67
C GLN A 202 5.24 4.66 -24.12
N VAL A 203 5.32 5.92 -23.67
CA VAL A 203 6.45 6.80 -23.98
C VAL A 203 7.75 6.21 -23.43
N VAL A 204 7.80 5.86 -22.15
CA VAL A 204 9.01 5.30 -21.52
C VAL A 204 9.40 3.94 -22.10
N SER A 205 8.43 3.13 -22.48
CA SER A 205 8.67 1.83 -23.14
C SER A 205 9.25 1.99 -24.55
N SER A 206 8.97 3.11 -25.22
CA SER A 206 9.51 3.43 -26.55
C SER A 206 10.92 4.03 -26.52
N TRP A 207 11.43 4.39 -25.34
CA TRP A 207 12.75 4.96 -25.23
C TRP A 207 13.82 3.95 -25.61
N LYS A 208 14.85 4.45 -26.30
CA LYS A 208 16.06 3.68 -26.55
C LYS A 208 16.72 3.31 -25.22
N PRO A 209 17.58 2.28 -25.20
CA PRO A 209 18.46 2.03 -24.07
C PRO A 209 19.10 3.31 -23.59
N THR A 210 19.14 3.49 -22.27
CA THR A 210 20.06 4.44 -21.63
C THR A 210 19.84 5.87 -22.11
N LYS A 211 18.57 6.20 -22.40
CA LYS A 211 18.22 7.52 -22.88
C LYS A 211 18.47 8.51 -21.76
N ASP A 212 19.44 9.38 -21.99
CA ASP A 212 19.76 10.48 -21.10
C ASP A 212 18.59 11.48 -21.13
N VAL A 213 17.79 11.41 -20.08
CA VAL A 213 16.61 12.24 -19.88
C VAL A 213 16.76 12.97 -18.56
N ASP A 214 16.34 14.23 -18.56
CA ASP A 214 16.20 14.99 -17.33
C ASP A 214 15.36 14.20 -16.32
N CYS A 215 15.67 14.38 -15.05
CA CYS A 215 15.01 13.64 -14.00
C CYS A 215 13.49 13.88 -14.03
N TRP A 216 12.73 12.78 -13.99
CA TRP A 216 11.29 12.81 -14.12
C TRP A 216 10.64 12.03 -12.99
N ALA A 217 9.85 12.72 -12.18
CA ALA A 217 9.01 12.11 -11.17
C ALA A 217 7.98 13.09 -10.59
N GLN A 218 7.00 12.49 -9.94
CA GLN A 218 6.10 13.12 -8.99
C GLN A 218 6.58 12.77 -7.57
N CYS A 219 5.81 13.18 -6.57
CA CYS A 219 6.02 12.80 -5.18
C CYS A 219 4.73 12.14 -4.65
N ASP A 220 4.33 11.04 -5.29
CA ASP A 220 3.12 10.28 -4.94
C ASP A 220 3.39 9.26 -3.82
N VAL A 221 4.65 9.01 -3.45
CA VAL A 221 5.07 8.21 -2.29
C VAL A 221 6.02 9.01 -1.40
N HIS A 222 6.03 8.69 -0.11
CA HIS A 222 6.95 9.30 0.84
C HIS A 222 8.42 9.02 0.46
N PRO A 223 9.38 9.93 0.65
CA PRO A 223 10.80 9.71 0.34
C PRO A 223 11.38 8.43 0.97
N ASP A 224 11.12 8.22 2.26
CA ASP A 224 11.54 7.02 2.99
C ASP A 224 10.74 5.73 2.64
N PHE A 225 9.92 5.75 1.59
CA PHE A 225 9.19 4.57 1.12
C PHE A 225 10.17 3.46 0.69
N ARG A 226 9.94 2.25 1.17
CA ARG A 226 10.71 1.06 0.82
C ARG A 226 9.96 0.23 -0.21
N ALA A 227 10.47 0.18 -1.43
CA ALA A 227 9.86 -0.64 -2.45
C ALA A 227 9.99 -2.15 -2.13
N PRO A 228 8.97 -2.96 -2.49
CA PRO A 228 9.06 -4.40 -2.34
C PRO A 228 10.26 -4.97 -3.10
N ARG A 229 11.09 -5.77 -2.42
CA ARG A 229 12.29 -6.40 -3.02
C ARG A 229 11.97 -7.11 -4.33
N SER A 230 10.84 -7.79 -4.42
CA SER A 230 10.40 -8.51 -5.62
C SER A 230 10.13 -7.62 -6.86
N LEU A 231 9.92 -6.31 -6.68
CA LEU A 231 9.82 -5.33 -7.77
C LEU A 231 11.18 -4.74 -8.15
N ILE A 232 12.14 -4.79 -7.23
CA ILE A 232 13.51 -4.29 -7.41
C ILE A 232 14.39 -5.35 -8.09
N THR A 233 14.27 -6.62 -7.68
CA THR A 233 15.20 -7.67 -8.08
C THR A 233 14.73 -8.49 -9.27
N GLY A 234 13.44 -8.45 -9.62
CA GLY A 234 12.87 -9.29 -10.67
C GLY A 234 12.80 -10.79 -10.29
N PRO A 235 12.55 -11.69 -11.24
CA PRO A 235 12.16 -11.41 -12.62
C PRO A 235 10.81 -10.67 -12.69
N TRP A 236 10.61 -9.89 -13.74
CA TRP A 236 9.42 -9.07 -13.93
C TRP A 236 8.48 -9.67 -14.96
N ASP A 237 7.22 -9.83 -14.56
CA ASP A 237 6.11 -9.90 -15.49
C ASP A 237 5.59 -8.47 -15.78
N GLU A 238 4.62 -8.36 -16.70
CA GLU A 238 4.04 -7.08 -17.07
C GLU A 238 3.43 -6.33 -15.86
N GLU A 239 2.83 -7.06 -14.91
CA GLU A 239 2.26 -6.44 -13.71
C GLU A 239 3.35 -5.81 -12.83
N LYS A 240 4.46 -6.51 -12.61
CA LYS A 240 5.60 -5.99 -11.86
C LYS A 240 6.27 -4.81 -12.58
N LEU A 241 6.43 -4.86 -13.90
CA LEU A 241 6.99 -3.76 -14.68
C LEU A 241 6.13 -2.50 -14.55
N ARG A 242 4.81 -2.63 -14.67
CA ARG A 242 3.87 -1.51 -14.54
C ARG A 242 3.85 -0.94 -13.13
N ARG A 243 3.93 -1.78 -12.09
CA ARG A 243 4.07 -1.33 -10.69
C ARG A 243 5.40 -0.64 -10.43
N LEU A 244 6.50 -1.16 -10.97
CA LEU A 244 7.81 -0.54 -10.87
C LEU A 244 7.84 0.82 -11.59
N PHE A 245 7.25 0.90 -12.79
CA PHE A 245 7.09 2.16 -13.50
C PHE A 245 6.24 3.16 -12.70
N TRP A 246 5.13 2.71 -12.10
CA TRP A 246 4.35 3.57 -11.21
C TRP A 246 5.20 4.10 -10.05
N LEU A 247 6.01 3.26 -9.41
CA LEU A 247 6.92 3.68 -8.32
C LEU A 247 7.99 4.67 -8.79
N ARG A 248 8.60 4.43 -9.96
CA ARG A 248 9.55 5.37 -10.57
C ARG A 248 8.88 6.73 -10.76
N ARG A 249 7.69 6.74 -11.39
CA ARG A 249 6.88 7.93 -11.61
C ARG A 249 6.47 8.60 -10.29
N ALA A 250 6.17 7.82 -9.26
CA ALA A 250 5.80 8.31 -7.94
C ALA A 250 6.98 8.93 -7.15
N GLY A 251 8.20 8.84 -7.68
CA GLY A 251 9.40 9.43 -7.09
C GLY A 251 10.17 8.51 -6.15
N TRP A 252 10.01 7.19 -6.27
CA TRP A 252 10.79 6.23 -5.48
C TRP A 252 12.26 6.17 -5.89
N ALA A 253 12.55 6.13 -7.19
CA ALA A 253 13.88 5.75 -7.69
C ALA A 253 14.99 6.80 -7.51
N PHE A 254 14.75 7.87 -6.74
CA PHE A 254 15.82 8.78 -6.30
C PHE A 254 16.65 8.23 -5.14
N HIS A 255 16.21 7.12 -4.55
CA HIS A 255 16.84 6.56 -3.36
C HIS A 255 17.67 5.31 -3.67
N TRP A 256 18.05 4.98 -4.92
CA TRP A 256 18.99 3.86 -5.17
C TRP A 256 20.42 4.15 -4.65
N ASP A 257 20.58 5.03 -3.67
CA ASP A 257 21.82 5.20 -2.96
C ASP A 257 22.13 3.99 -2.06
N GLY A 258 23.35 3.95 -1.52
CA GLY A 258 23.89 2.84 -0.74
C GLY A 258 23.07 2.44 0.49
N GLU A 259 22.24 3.34 1.04
CA GLU A 259 21.57 3.12 2.33
C GLU A 259 20.19 2.45 2.19
N SER A 260 19.51 2.57 1.04
CA SER A 260 18.12 2.10 0.92
C SER A 260 17.98 0.67 0.38
N VAL A 261 18.91 0.21 -0.47
CA VAL A 261 18.91 -1.13 -1.08
C VAL A 261 20.19 -1.87 -0.69
N ASP A 262 20.07 -3.13 -0.27
CA ASP A 262 21.25 -3.95 0.02
C ASP A 262 21.95 -4.42 -1.27
N TRP A 263 23.26 -4.66 -1.20
CA TRP A 263 24.05 -5.04 -2.37
C TRP A 263 23.62 -6.39 -2.96
N GLU A 264 23.03 -7.31 -2.19
CA GLU A 264 22.54 -8.59 -2.70
C GLU A 264 21.33 -8.37 -3.62
N SER A 265 20.41 -7.48 -3.22
CA SER A 265 19.28 -7.05 -4.05
C SER A 265 19.77 -6.36 -5.34
N ARG A 266 20.82 -5.53 -5.28
CA ARG A 266 21.41 -4.92 -6.49
C ARG A 266 22.00 -5.97 -7.43
N LEU A 267 22.75 -6.94 -6.87
CA LEU A 267 23.32 -8.05 -7.62
C LEU A 267 22.23 -8.92 -8.27
N GLU A 268 21.16 -9.19 -7.53
CA GLU A 268 20.02 -9.97 -8.02
C GLU A 268 19.32 -9.24 -9.17
N CYS A 269 19.10 -7.93 -9.05
CA CYS A 269 18.60 -7.09 -10.15
C CYS A 269 19.52 -7.13 -11.38
N LEU A 270 20.83 -6.92 -11.19
CA LEU A 270 21.83 -6.97 -12.27
C LEU A 270 21.77 -8.30 -13.04
N ARG A 271 21.70 -9.40 -12.30
CA ARG A 271 21.60 -10.75 -12.88
C ARG A 271 20.29 -10.94 -13.63
N ASN A 272 19.16 -10.68 -12.98
CA ASN A 272 17.83 -10.95 -13.55
C ASN A 272 17.47 -10.03 -14.71
N ALA A 273 18.01 -8.81 -14.77
CA ALA A 273 17.71 -7.85 -15.84
C ALA A 273 18.67 -7.97 -17.04
N PHE A 274 19.93 -8.34 -16.80
CA PHE A 274 20.99 -8.16 -17.82
C PHE A 274 21.86 -9.39 -18.05
N ILE A 275 22.30 -10.09 -16.98
CA ILE A 275 23.30 -11.17 -17.14
C ILE A 275 22.64 -12.51 -17.46
N ASP A 276 21.61 -12.88 -16.71
CA ASP A 276 20.91 -14.16 -16.79
C ASP A 276 19.62 -14.08 -17.62
N ALA A 277 19.17 -12.87 -17.94
CA ALA A 277 17.99 -12.64 -18.77
C ALA A 277 18.23 -13.16 -20.21
N PRO A 278 17.26 -13.84 -20.87
CA PRO A 278 17.41 -14.22 -22.27
C PRO A 278 17.65 -13.02 -23.19
N VAL A 279 17.03 -11.89 -22.90
CA VAL A 279 17.22 -10.60 -23.59
C VAL A 279 17.40 -9.52 -22.51
N PRO A 280 18.45 -8.67 -22.59
CA PRO A 280 18.67 -7.58 -21.64
C PRO A 280 17.51 -6.59 -21.65
N SER A 281 17.01 -6.21 -20.47
CA SER A 281 15.80 -5.39 -20.39
C SER A 281 16.08 -3.90 -20.57
N VAL A 282 15.66 -3.36 -21.72
CA VAL A 282 15.69 -1.91 -22.02
C VAL A 282 14.83 -1.11 -21.05
N LEU A 283 13.63 -1.59 -20.72
CA LEU A 283 12.74 -0.85 -19.82
C LEU A 283 13.37 -0.70 -18.43
N ILE A 284 14.03 -1.75 -17.92
CA ILE A 284 14.70 -1.66 -16.62
C ILE A 284 15.83 -0.62 -16.63
N THR A 285 16.55 -0.44 -17.75
CA THR A 285 17.55 0.65 -17.86
C THR A 285 16.95 2.04 -17.72
N ASN A 286 15.68 2.20 -18.09
CA ASN A 286 14.97 3.48 -18.06
C ASN A 286 14.23 3.71 -16.72
N LEU A 287 13.95 2.64 -15.98
CA LEU A 287 13.24 2.70 -14.69
C LEU A 287 14.18 2.78 -13.48
N LEU A 288 15.36 2.15 -13.57
CA LEU A 288 16.32 2.06 -12.48
C LEU A 288 17.62 2.77 -12.88
N ASP A 289 18.23 3.46 -11.92
CA ASP A 289 19.53 4.09 -12.13
C ASP A 289 20.64 3.02 -12.13
N LEU A 290 21.17 2.76 -13.33
CA LEU A 290 22.18 1.72 -13.55
C LEU A 290 23.56 2.09 -13.01
N LEU A 291 23.87 3.38 -12.85
CA LEU A 291 25.16 3.85 -12.34
C LEU A 291 25.39 3.37 -10.90
N HIS A 292 24.31 3.12 -10.16
CA HIS A 292 24.35 2.68 -8.78
C HIS A 292 24.22 1.16 -8.60
N LEU A 293 24.09 0.38 -9.68
CA LEU A 293 23.96 -1.08 -9.58
C LEU A 293 25.23 -1.76 -9.07
N GLY A 294 26.40 -1.25 -9.44
CA GLY A 294 27.69 -1.75 -8.96
C GLY A 294 28.10 -1.21 -7.59
N GLN A 295 27.44 -0.15 -7.11
CA GLN A 295 27.87 0.55 -5.90
C GLN A 295 27.59 -0.31 -4.65
N GLY A 296 28.63 -0.43 -3.81
CA GLY A 296 28.56 -1.20 -2.57
C GLY A 296 28.66 -2.72 -2.74
N LEU A 297 28.84 -3.23 -3.96
CA LEU A 297 29.14 -4.65 -4.17
C LEU A 297 30.58 -4.96 -3.72
N PRO A 298 30.84 -6.15 -3.13
CA PRO A 298 32.21 -6.62 -2.89
C PRO A 298 33.00 -6.68 -4.20
N THR A 299 34.26 -6.22 -4.18
CA THR A 299 35.10 -6.09 -5.38
C THR A 299 35.27 -7.40 -6.15
N ASP A 300 35.41 -8.53 -5.45
CA ASP A 300 35.53 -9.86 -6.05
C ASP A 300 34.25 -10.28 -6.79
N ILE A 301 33.09 -9.92 -6.23
CA ILE A 301 31.78 -10.15 -6.85
C ILE A 301 31.60 -9.25 -8.06
N LEU A 302 31.94 -7.97 -7.96
CA LEU A 302 31.83 -7.02 -9.07
C LEU A 302 32.71 -7.46 -10.27
N GLN A 303 33.96 -7.82 -10.02
CA GLN A 303 34.88 -8.35 -11.05
C GLN A 303 34.38 -9.67 -11.65
N LYS A 304 33.74 -10.52 -10.85
CA LYS A 304 33.14 -11.75 -11.36
C LYS A 304 31.99 -11.43 -12.31
N GLU A 305 31.06 -10.56 -11.94
CA GLU A 305 29.93 -10.23 -12.80
C GLU A 305 30.35 -9.46 -14.05
N ARG A 306 31.36 -8.60 -13.98
CA ARG A 306 31.94 -7.95 -15.17
C ARG A 306 32.44 -8.94 -16.21
N ARG A 307 33.21 -9.94 -15.79
CA ARG A 307 33.67 -10.99 -16.70
C ARG A 307 32.52 -11.74 -17.36
N ARG A 308 31.39 -11.90 -16.66
CA ARG A 308 30.18 -12.51 -17.24
C ARG A 308 29.54 -11.60 -18.30
N ILE A 309 29.51 -10.29 -18.06
CA ILE A 309 29.02 -9.30 -19.04
C ILE A 309 29.93 -9.30 -20.27
N GLU A 310 31.26 -9.29 -20.10
CA GLU A 310 32.23 -9.36 -21.19
C GLU A 310 32.09 -10.64 -22.02
N GLN A 311 31.98 -11.79 -21.36
CA GLN A 311 31.73 -13.07 -22.04
C GLN A 311 30.43 -13.05 -22.84
N ARG A 312 29.38 -12.43 -22.29
CA ARG A 312 28.10 -12.28 -22.99
C ARG A 312 28.20 -11.31 -24.16
N LEU A 313 28.96 -10.22 -24.04
CA LEU A 313 29.19 -9.30 -25.16
C LEU A 313 30.00 -9.95 -26.30
N GLU A 314 30.96 -10.81 -25.98
CA GLU A 314 31.81 -11.47 -26.97
C GLU A 314 31.12 -12.67 -27.62
N TRP A 315 30.47 -13.53 -26.82
CA TRP A 315 29.95 -14.83 -27.26
C TRP A 315 28.43 -14.96 -27.17
N GLY A 316 27.73 -13.96 -26.62
CA GLY A 316 26.28 -13.96 -26.52
C GLY A 316 25.60 -13.74 -27.86
N GLY A 317 24.42 -14.34 -28.02
CA GLY A 317 23.56 -14.16 -29.19
C GLY A 317 22.66 -12.93 -29.11
N ASP A 318 23.05 -11.91 -28.35
CA ASP A 318 22.26 -10.69 -28.17
C ASP A 318 22.22 -9.85 -29.46
N ASP A 319 21.07 -9.24 -29.72
CA ASP A 319 20.90 -8.32 -30.84
C ASP A 319 21.62 -6.98 -30.58
N ALA A 320 21.57 -6.06 -31.55
CA ALA A 320 22.27 -4.78 -31.45
C ALA A 320 21.83 -3.96 -30.22
N ILE A 321 20.54 -4.01 -29.87
CA ILE A 321 19.96 -3.30 -28.73
C ILE A 321 20.41 -3.95 -27.41
N GLY A 322 20.36 -5.28 -27.31
CA GLY A 322 20.84 -6.01 -26.14
C GLY A 322 22.33 -5.77 -25.88
N ARG A 323 23.16 -5.71 -26.94
CA ARG A 323 24.57 -5.36 -26.82
C ARG A 323 24.79 -3.92 -26.33
N GLU A 324 24.00 -2.96 -26.81
CA GLU A 324 24.04 -1.56 -26.36
C GLU A 324 23.73 -1.46 -24.85
N VAL A 325 22.67 -2.13 -24.39
CA VAL A 325 22.33 -2.23 -22.96
C VAL A 325 23.48 -2.81 -22.15
N LEU A 326 24.05 -3.93 -22.59
CA LEU A 326 25.15 -4.61 -21.89
C LEU A 326 26.42 -3.75 -21.82
N HIS A 327 26.75 -3.02 -22.89
CA HIS A 327 27.88 -2.07 -22.88
C HIS A 327 27.68 -0.96 -21.85
N HIS A 328 26.46 -0.43 -21.74
CA HIS A 328 26.17 0.61 -20.75
C HIS A 328 26.20 0.07 -19.32
N VAL A 329 25.63 -1.12 -19.08
CA VAL A 329 25.70 -1.77 -17.76
C VAL A 329 27.16 -2.05 -17.37
N HIS A 330 27.98 -2.54 -18.31
CA HIS A 330 29.42 -2.73 -18.11
C HIS A 330 30.08 -1.40 -17.72
N SER A 331 29.87 -0.34 -18.51
CA SER A 331 30.40 1.02 -18.26
C SER A 331 30.00 1.56 -16.89
N GLY A 332 28.74 1.41 -16.49
CA GLY A 332 28.25 1.85 -15.17
C GLY A 332 28.91 1.11 -14.01
N THR A 333 29.23 -0.18 -14.18
CA THR A 333 30.00 -0.92 -13.17
C THR A 333 31.47 -0.48 -13.10
N GLU A 334 32.04 0.12 -14.15
CA GLU A 334 33.40 0.69 -14.18
C GLU A 334 33.55 1.91 -13.27
N LEU A 335 32.60 2.82 -13.38
CA LEU A 335 32.58 4.04 -12.57
C LEU A 335 32.48 3.75 -11.06
N CYS A 336 31.91 2.59 -10.68
CA CYS A 336 31.82 2.16 -9.29
C CYS A 336 33.17 1.75 -8.67
N ASP A 337 34.12 1.25 -9.47
CA ASP A 337 35.47 0.88 -8.98
C ASP A 337 36.35 2.11 -8.72
N GLU A 338 36.09 3.21 -9.43
CA GLU A 338 36.90 4.45 -9.35
C GLU A 338 36.42 5.43 -8.27
N ALA A 339 35.20 5.27 -7.76
CA ALA A 339 34.68 6.09 -6.67
C ALA A 339 35.43 5.76 -5.36
N PRO A 340 36.21 6.70 -4.78
CA PRO A 340 36.87 6.44 -3.51
C PRO A 340 35.79 6.14 -2.46
N LEU A 341 35.93 4.99 -1.80
CA LEU A 341 35.14 4.60 -0.63
C LEU A 341 35.21 5.75 0.40
N HIS A 342 34.22 6.64 0.37
CA HIS A 342 33.99 7.59 1.45
C HIS A 342 33.51 6.77 2.64
N ARG A 343 34.47 6.28 3.43
CA ARG A 343 34.24 5.84 4.80
C ARG A 343 33.67 7.02 5.58
N ARG A 344 32.44 6.90 6.05
CA ARG A 344 32.03 7.42 7.36
C ARG A 344 31.16 6.40 8.05
#